data_AF-A0A0Q5WWE6-F1
#
_entry.id   AF-A0A0Q5WWE6-F1
#
_cell.length_a   1.000
_cell.length_b   1.000
_cell.length_c   1.000
_cell.angle_alpha   90.00
_cell.angle_beta   90.00
_cell.angle_gamma   90.00
#
_symmetry.space_group_name_H-M   'P 1'
#
loop_
_entity.id
_entity.type
_entity.pdbx_description
1 polymer ?
#
loop_
_entity_poly.entity_id
_entity_poly.type
_entity_poly.pdbx_seq_one_letter_code
_entity_poly.pdbx_strand_id
1 'polypeptide(L)'
;MSELLLPQRALKLAPDAVSAPRAYYWSTPIILVLAVFLLVWEGPGVLRDFTISQNPVVVEDGDVQNGRCTTRKAVFTDCEARLVYRYDGRDYATDVEIMFVDFHVGDYETGLVISGDHPELATMTLGLDKLWNRIITLALLTLILGGLGVGMIFLLLRILRVRRALRRPAMLVPVPVEIQAFDRKRKTLSITYVDTIADDRTKRSAYTRMHDGEEPLIVGTRGDKPVALAVRHGKTALPVLLDDRLMRIELTDAERAQALLPFRQTEEAHGGRTVLVDAPRKTRSIWWRLQVALGVPLLIVVGVIGFWFWYVLASGTQFQSPGMDINNMMPGPVNRWGCDQLQKRFGDQRAPFGCTASDYTSWK
;
A
#
# COMPACT_ATOMS: atom_id res chain seq x y z
N MET A 1 -25.10 8.04 -32.22
CA MET A 1 -24.55 8.87 -31.12
C MET A 1 -24.62 10.31 -31.58
N SER A 2 -25.25 11.21 -30.83
CA SER A 2 -25.24 12.64 -31.18
C SER A 2 -23.80 13.13 -31.21
N GLU A 3 -23.35 13.65 -32.35
CA GLU A 3 -21.97 14.10 -32.55
C GLU A 3 -21.83 15.54 -32.07
N LEU A 4 -20.85 15.82 -31.21
CA LEU A 4 -20.59 17.16 -30.71
C LEU A 4 -19.88 17.98 -31.78
N LEU A 5 -20.56 19.02 -32.28
CA LEU A 5 -20.04 19.91 -33.31
C LEU A 5 -19.16 21.00 -32.67
N LEU A 6 -17.86 20.73 -32.55
CA LEU A 6 -16.88 21.70 -32.08
C LEU A 6 -16.31 22.53 -33.24
N PRO A 7 -16.00 23.82 -33.03
CA PRO A 7 -15.38 24.64 -34.06
C PRO A 7 -13.96 24.12 -34.38
N GLN A 8 -13.55 24.20 -35.64
CA GLN A 8 -12.23 23.75 -36.09
C GLN A 8 -11.11 24.76 -35.77
N ARG A 9 -10.99 25.15 -34.50
CA ARG A 9 -9.95 26.05 -34.01
C ARG A 9 -9.41 25.58 -32.67
N ALA A 10 -8.23 26.07 -32.33
CA ALA A 10 -7.65 25.82 -31.02
C ALA A 10 -8.47 26.50 -29.91
N LEU A 11 -8.81 25.75 -28.87
CA LEU A 11 -9.63 26.18 -27.74
C LEU A 11 -8.87 25.92 -26.44
N LYS A 12 -9.10 26.74 -25.42
CA LYS A 12 -8.64 26.47 -24.06
C LYS A 12 -9.75 25.78 -23.27
N LEU A 13 -9.33 25.07 -22.22
CA LEU A 13 -10.23 24.44 -21.26
C LEU A 13 -9.99 25.00 -19.86
N ALA A 14 -11.03 24.98 -19.03
CA ALA A 14 -10.93 25.35 -17.63
C ALA A 14 -9.84 24.50 -16.92
N PRO A 15 -8.83 25.12 -16.28
CA PRO A 15 -7.67 24.39 -15.76
C PRO A 15 -8.01 23.49 -14.56
N ASP A 16 -9.14 23.71 -13.91
CA ASP A 16 -9.67 22.91 -12.81
C ASP A 16 -10.59 21.77 -13.27
N ALA A 17 -10.93 21.69 -14.56
CA ALA A 17 -11.75 20.63 -15.14
C ALA A 17 -11.13 19.23 -14.99
N VAL A 18 -9.81 19.15 -14.77
CA VAL A 18 -9.14 17.95 -14.24
C VAL A 18 -8.62 18.26 -12.85
N SER A 19 -8.89 17.38 -11.88
CA SER A 19 -8.45 17.57 -10.51
C SER A 19 -7.87 16.32 -9.87
N ALA A 20 -7.22 16.52 -8.72
CA ALA A 20 -6.81 15.44 -7.83
C ALA A 20 -7.75 15.43 -6.62
N PRO A 21 -8.12 14.26 -6.08
CA PRO A 21 -8.82 14.16 -4.82
C PRO A 21 -8.06 14.93 -3.72
N ARG A 22 -8.77 15.68 -2.87
CA ARG A 22 -8.15 16.48 -1.80
C ARG A 22 -7.25 15.65 -0.89
N ALA A 23 -7.62 14.38 -0.67
CA ALA A 23 -6.85 13.44 0.12
C ALA A 23 -5.40 13.33 -0.37
N TYR A 24 -5.15 13.34 -1.69
CA TYR A 24 -3.79 13.15 -2.24
C TYR A 24 -2.80 14.21 -1.74
N TYR A 25 -3.24 15.46 -1.57
CA TYR A 25 -2.34 16.54 -1.15
C TYR A 25 -1.83 16.37 0.28
N TRP A 26 -2.66 15.81 1.17
CA TRP A 26 -2.30 15.60 2.58
C TRP A 26 -1.77 14.19 2.84
N SER A 27 -2.33 13.17 2.19
CA SER A 27 -1.92 11.77 2.39
C SER A 27 -0.53 11.50 1.85
N THR A 28 -0.13 12.12 0.74
CA THR A 28 1.19 11.91 0.14
C THR A 28 2.34 12.31 1.06
N PRO A 29 2.40 13.54 1.61
CA PRO A 29 3.47 13.89 2.55
C PRO A 29 3.42 13.05 3.83
N ILE A 30 2.22 12.75 4.35
CA ILE A 30 2.08 11.90 5.55
C ILE A 30 2.67 10.50 5.32
N ILE A 31 2.36 9.86 4.19
CA ILE A 31 2.85 8.50 3.87
C ILE A 31 4.37 8.50 3.68
N LEU A 32 4.94 9.53 3.06
CA LEU A 32 6.39 9.65 2.88
C LEU A 32 7.12 9.91 4.20
N VAL A 33 6.58 10.81 5.03
CA VAL A 33 7.11 11.06 6.37
C VAL A 33 7.04 9.78 7.22
N LEU A 34 5.96 9.02 7.14
CA LEU A 34 5.85 7.74 7.84
C LEU A 34 6.90 6.73 7.36
N ALA A 35 7.14 6.62 6.05
CA ALA A 35 8.17 5.74 5.51
C ALA A 35 9.58 6.13 6.00
N VAL A 36 9.90 7.43 5.99
CA VAL A 36 11.18 7.94 6.51
C VAL A 36 11.30 7.74 8.01
N PHE A 37 10.22 8.00 8.75
CA PHE A 37 10.17 7.80 10.20
C PHE A 37 10.47 6.35 10.57
N LEU A 38 9.87 5.37 9.88
CA LEU A 38 10.15 3.94 10.12
C LEU A 38 11.63 3.61 9.89
N LEU A 39 12.25 4.13 8.83
CA LEU A 39 13.67 3.91 8.56
C LEU A 39 14.58 4.54 9.63
N VAL A 40 14.26 5.76 10.06
CA VAL A 40 15.07 6.48 11.06
C VAL A 40 14.93 5.86 12.45
N TRP A 41 13.73 5.39 12.78
CA TRP A 41 13.43 4.80 14.08
C TRP A 41 13.97 3.36 14.21
N GLU A 42 13.64 2.48 13.25
CA GLU A 42 14.02 1.05 13.34
C GLU A 42 15.37 0.71 12.71
N GLY A 43 15.78 1.50 11.70
CA GLY A 43 16.97 1.23 10.90
C GLY A 43 18.26 1.08 11.71
N PRO A 44 18.56 1.97 12.68
CA PRO A 44 19.77 1.86 13.50
C PRO A 44 19.85 0.55 14.29
N GLY A 45 18.73 0.12 14.90
CA GLY A 45 18.68 -1.12 15.66
C GLY A 45 18.85 -2.36 14.77
N VAL A 46 18.23 -2.36 13.59
CA VAL A 46 18.41 -3.44 12.59
C VAL A 46 19.85 -3.50 12.07
N LEU A 47 20.47 -2.35 11.81
CA LEU A 47 21.86 -2.28 11.34
C LEU A 47 22.83 -2.79 12.41
N ARG A 48 22.66 -2.36 13.68
CA ARG A 48 23.43 -2.85 14.81
C ARG A 48 23.36 -4.37 14.93
N ASP A 49 22.16 -4.92 14.96
CA ASP A 49 21.96 -6.35 15.15
C ASP A 49 22.46 -7.15 13.93
N PHE A 50 22.39 -6.58 12.73
CA PHE A 50 23.04 -7.14 11.54
C PHE A 50 24.57 -7.17 11.67
N THR A 51 25.20 -6.11 12.16
CA THR A 51 26.65 -6.09 12.42
C THR A 51 27.04 -7.14 13.46
N ILE A 52 26.27 -7.27 14.56
CA ILE A 52 26.53 -8.29 15.59
C ILE A 52 26.41 -9.71 15.00
N SER A 53 25.44 -9.94 14.09
CA SER A 53 25.22 -11.26 13.48
C SER A 53 26.40 -11.80 12.65
N GLN A 54 27.36 -10.95 12.25
CA GLN A 54 28.52 -11.36 11.45
C GLN A 54 29.58 -12.08 12.27
N ASN A 55 29.76 -11.69 13.53
CA ASN A 55 30.70 -12.31 14.47
C ASN A 55 30.09 -12.29 15.89
N PRO A 56 29.06 -13.12 16.17
CA PRO A 56 28.33 -13.07 17.43
C PRO A 56 29.09 -13.80 18.55
N VAL A 57 29.24 -13.14 19.70
CA VAL A 57 29.84 -13.71 20.91
C VAL A 57 28.82 -13.66 22.04
N VAL A 58 28.50 -14.83 22.61
CA VAL A 58 27.58 -14.95 23.76
C VAL A 58 28.35 -14.65 25.04
N VAL A 59 27.79 -13.80 25.91
CA VAL A 59 28.39 -13.44 27.19
C VAL A 59 27.55 -14.08 28.31
N GLU A 60 28.14 -15.01 29.06
CA GLU A 60 27.43 -15.71 30.15
C GLU A 60 27.30 -14.86 31.42
N ASP A 61 28.28 -14.01 31.71
CA ASP A 61 28.31 -13.15 32.92
C ASP A 61 27.66 -11.77 32.72
N GLY A 62 26.73 -11.66 31.76
CA GLY A 62 26.02 -10.42 31.43
C GLY A 62 24.68 -10.29 32.17
N ASP A 63 24.32 -9.08 32.57
CA ASP A 63 23.05 -8.76 33.24
C ASP A 63 22.07 -8.05 32.29
N VAL A 64 20.83 -8.53 32.26
CA VAL A 64 19.72 -7.97 31.49
C VAL A 64 18.76 -7.29 32.46
N GLN A 65 18.90 -5.98 32.59
CA GLN A 65 18.13 -5.17 33.53
C GLN A 65 16.89 -4.58 32.86
N ASN A 66 15.77 -4.50 33.61
CA ASN A 66 14.53 -3.86 33.19
C ASN A 66 13.95 -4.37 31.85
N GLY A 67 14.12 -5.65 31.55
CA GLY A 67 13.57 -6.27 30.34
C GLY A 67 12.04 -6.23 30.33
N ARG A 68 11.43 -5.62 29.30
CA ARG A 68 9.99 -5.57 29.13
C ARG A 68 9.61 -5.76 27.67
N CYS A 69 8.69 -6.67 27.39
CA CYS A 69 8.08 -6.84 26.08
C CYS A 69 6.58 -6.48 26.11
N THR A 70 6.12 -5.75 25.10
CA THR A 70 4.72 -5.34 24.95
C THR A 70 4.23 -5.67 23.55
N THR A 71 3.25 -6.56 23.43
CA THR A 71 2.63 -6.92 22.15
C THR A 71 1.36 -6.11 21.90
N ARG A 72 1.35 -5.31 20.83
CA ARG A 72 0.20 -4.49 20.41
C ARG A 72 -0.56 -5.18 19.28
N LYS A 73 -1.88 -5.28 19.45
CA LYS A 73 -2.82 -5.87 18.47
C LYS A 73 -2.43 -7.29 18.01
N ALA A 74 -1.69 -8.03 18.82
CA ALA A 74 -1.20 -9.39 18.51
C ALA A 74 -0.39 -9.49 17.19
N VAL A 75 0.29 -8.41 16.79
CA VAL A 75 1.10 -8.38 15.56
C VAL A 75 2.46 -7.76 15.79
N PHE A 76 2.54 -6.64 16.51
CA PHE A 76 3.82 -5.95 16.76
C PHE A 76 4.22 -6.14 18.22
N THR A 77 5.41 -6.66 18.46
CA THR A 77 6.00 -6.81 19.79
C THR A 77 7.18 -5.86 19.92
N ASP A 78 7.09 -4.97 20.90
CA ASP A 78 8.15 -4.04 21.29
C ASP A 78 8.84 -4.60 22.53
N CYS A 79 10.16 -4.83 22.49
CA CYS A 79 10.95 -5.23 23.64
C CYS A 79 12.03 -4.18 23.95
N GLU A 80 12.11 -3.77 25.21
CA GLU A 80 13.13 -2.86 25.74
C GLU A 80 13.90 -3.55 26.86
N ALA A 81 15.23 -3.35 26.91
CA ALA A 81 16.08 -3.84 27.99
C ALA A 81 17.36 -3.01 28.11
N ARG A 82 17.97 -3.02 29.30
CA ARG A 82 19.30 -2.46 29.55
C ARG A 82 20.31 -3.59 29.75
N LEU A 83 21.29 -3.68 28.88
CA LEU A 83 22.33 -4.70 28.90
C LEU A 83 23.57 -4.16 29.62
N VAL A 84 24.01 -4.83 30.68
CA VAL A 84 25.23 -4.49 31.44
C VAL A 84 26.15 -5.70 31.45
N TYR A 85 27.38 -5.53 30.98
CA TYR A 85 28.30 -6.66 30.81
C TYR A 85 29.76 -6.21 30.92
N ARG A 86 30.63 -7.16 31.23
CA ARG A 86 32.08 -6.97 31.24
C ARG A 86 32.71 -7.83 30.17
N TYR A 87 33.52 -7.22 29.31
CA TYR A 87 34.23 -7.92 28.24
C TYR A 87 35.64 -7.37 28.09
N ASP A 88 36.63 -8.27 27.97
CA ASP A 88 38.07 -7.94 27.90
C ASP A 88 38.52 -6.94 28.99
N GLY A 89 38.04 -7.17 30.21
CA GLY A 89 38.37 -6.34 31.38
C GLY A 89 37.66 -4.98 31.45
N ARG A 90 36.90 -4.57 30.43
CA ARG A 90 36.13 -3.31 30.37
C ARG A 90 34.64 -3.53 30.61
N ASP A 91 34.01 -2.57 31.28
CA ASP A 91 32.57 -2.59 31.56
C ASP A 91 31.81 -1.81 30.49
N TYR A 92 30.67 -2.36 30.07
CA TYR A 92 29.79 -1.77 29.07
C TYR A 92 28.35 -1.74 29.57
N ALA A 93 27.62 -0.72 29.14
CA ALA A 93 26.18 -0.60 29.36
C ALA A 93 25.52 -0.09 28.09
N THR A 94 24.44 -0.75 27.65
CA THR A 94 23.72 -0.40 26.42
C THR A 94 22.23 -0.61 26.59
N ASP A 95 21.45 0.41 26.26
CA ASP A 95 20.00 0.27 26.18
C ASP A 95 19.63 -0.26 24.79
N VAL A 96 18.83 -1.32 24.75
CA VAL A 96 18.39 -1.97 23.52
C VAL A 96 16.87 -1.94 23.41
N GLU A 97 16.39 -1.48 22.27
CA GLU A 97 14.98 -1.52 21.88
C GLU A 97 14.86 -2.31 20.58
N ILE A 98 13.92 -3.25 20.54
CA ILE A 98 13.74 -4.20 19.45
C ILE A 98 12.24 -4.33 19.19
N MET A 99 11.78 -3.84 18.03
CA MET A 99 10.44 -4.12 17.54
C MET A 99 10.50 -5.22 16.48
N PHE A 100 9.60 -6.20 16.57
CA PHE A 100 9.44 -7.27 15.58
C PHE A 100 7.98 -7.69 15.44
N VAL A 101 7.65 -8.38 14.34
CA VAL A 101 6.32 -8.97 14.14
C VAL A 101 6.30 -10.34 14.80
N ASP A 102 5.44 -10.53 15.79
CA ASP A 102 5.27 -11.82 16.47
C ASP A 102 3.80 -12.05 16.83
N PHE A 103 3.42 -13.32 16.82
CA PHE A 103 2.10 -13.81 17.23
C PHE A 103 2.18 -14.55 18.59
N HIS A 104 3.38 -14.68 19.17
CA HIS A 104 3.59 -15.27 20.49
C HIS A 104 3.01 -14.39 21.61
N VAL A 105 2.42 -15.06 22.60
CA VAL A 105 1.90 -14.46 23.83
C VAL A 105 2.53 -15.22 25.00
N GLY A 106 3.48 -14.57 25.68
CA GLY A 106 4.25 -15.19 26.76
C GLY A 106 5.56 -14.46 27.02
N ASP A 107 6.32 -14.99 27.98
CA ASP A 107 7.65 -14.49 28.31
C ASP A 107 8.68 -15.00 27.29
N TYR A 108 9.65 -14.14 26.97
CA TYR A 108 10.77 -14.48 26.09
C TYR A 108 12.00 -14.72 26.95
N GLU A 109 12.59 -15.90 26.87
CA GLU A 109 13.92 -16.12 27.45
C GLU A 109 15.00 -15.69 26.45
N THR A 110 16.03 -15.02 26.96
CA THR A 110 16.95 -14.26 26.12
C THR A 110 18.29 -14.08 26.80
N GLY A 111 19.36 -14.30 26.06
CA GLY A 111 20.74 -14.08 26.50
C GLY A 111 21.33 -12.78 25.99
N LEU A 112 22.50 -12.41 26.50
CA LEU A 112 23.28 -11.26 26.05
C LEU A 112 24.28 -11.69 24.97
N VAL A 113 24.29 -10.97 23.83
CA VAL A 113 25.19 -11.23 22.71
C VAL A 113 25.85 -9.92 22.28
N ILE A 114 27.16 -9.96 22.05
CA ILE A 114 27.96 -8.83 21.57
C ILE A 114 28.58 -9.14 20.22
N SER A 115 29.03 -8.11 19.50
CA SER A 115 29.92 -8.29 18.36
C SER A 115 31.34 -8.58 18.84
N GLY A 116 31.98 -9.61 18.30
CA GLY A 116 33.39 -9.89 18.56
C GLY A 116 34.33 -8.82 18.00
N ASP A 117 33.91 -8.09 16.96
CA ASP A 117 34.72 -7.04 16.33
C ASP A 117 34.51 -5.68 16.98
N HIS A 118 33.28 -5.44 17.47
CA HIS A 118 32.85 -4.19 18.10
C HIS A 118 32.16 -4.48 19.44
N PRO A 119 32.91 -4.71 20.54
CA PRO A 119 32.34 -5.07 21.83
C PRO A 119 31.36 -4.04 22.39
N GLU A 120 31.39 -2.80 21.93
CA GLU A 120 30.41 -1.75 22.26
C GLU A 120 29.00 -2.02 21.71
N LEU A 121 28.86 -2.92 20.73
CA LEU A 121 27.58 -3.30 20.16
C LEU A 121 27.07 -4.55 20.86
N ALA A 122 26.02 -4.38 21.65
CA ALA A 122 25.30 -5.47 22.30
C ALA A 122 23.85 -5.56 21.85
N THR A 123 23.34 -6.77 21.86
CA THR A 123 21.94 -7.10 21.64
C THR A 123 21.56 -8.33 22.45
N MET A 124 20.30 -8.68 22.35
CA MET A 124 19.72 -9.85 22.98
C MET A 124 19.69 -11.01 21.97
N THR A 125 19.80 -12.27 22.40
CA THR A 125 19.66 -13.42 21.49
C THR A 125 18.35 -13.34 20.70
N LEU A 126 17.27 -12.87 21.35
CA LEU A 126 15.98 -12.60 20.72
C LEU A 126 16.09 -11.62 19.55
N GLY A 127 16.97 -10.61 19.64
CA GLY A 127 17.21 -9.64 18.58
C GLY A 127 17.82 -10.26 17.32
N LEU A 128 18.75 -11.19 17.50
CA LEU A 128 19.36 -11.94 16.40
C LEU A 128 18.39 -12.97 15.80
N ASP A 129 17.66 -13.69 16.66
CA ASP A 129 16.68 -14.69 16.24
C ASP A 129 15.55 -14.08 15.38
N LYS A 130 15.15 -12.84 15.69
CA LYS A 130 14.13 -12.09 14.93
C LYS A 130 14.71 -11.12 13.88
N LEU A 131 16.02 -11.08 13.67
CA LEU A 131 16.68 -10.11 12.80
C LEU A 131 16.10 -10.08 11.38
N TRP A 132 15.95 -11.26 10.75
CA TRP A 132 15.40 -11.35 9.39
C TRP A 132 13.95 -10.89 9.29
N ASN A 133 13.13 -11.18 10.30
CA ASN A 133 11.76 -10.69 10.36
C ASN A 133 11.70 -9.16 10.45
N ARG A 134 12.60 -8.56 11.22
CA ARG A 134 12.73 -7.10 11.32
C ARG A 134 13.20 -6.48 10.00
N ILE A 135 14.23 -7.04 9.37
CA ILE A 135 14.73 -6.60 8.06
C ILE A 135 13.61 -6.66 7.01
N ILE A 136 12.94 -7.80 6.88
CA ILE A 136 11.89 -8.01 5.87
C ILE A 136 10.70 -7.09 6.14
N THR A 137 10.25 -6.98 7.40
CA THR A 137 9.12 -6.14 7.77
C THR A 137 9.42 -4.66 7.49
N LEU A 138 10.58 -4.16 7.93
CA LEU A 138 11.00 -2.79 7.69
C LEU A 138 11.13 -2.50 6.20
N ALA A 139 11.78 -3.39 5.44
CA ALA A 139 11.96 -3.24 4.01
C ALA A 139 10.60 -3.21 3.28
N LEU A 140 9.71 -4.16 3.57
CA LEU A 140 8.40 -4.25 2.93
C LEU A 140 7.53 -3.03 3.23
N LEU A 141 7.42 -2.63 4.50
CA LEU A 141 6.63 -1.47 4.90
C LEU A 141 7.17 -0.19 4.25
N THR A 142 8.49 -0.01 4.25
CA THR A 142 9.14 1.16 3.64
C THR A 142 8.95 1.17 2.12
N LEU A 143 9.10 0.03 1.44
CA LEU A 143 8.92 -0.08 -0.01
C LEU A 143 7.46 0.18 -0.41
N ILE A 144 6.49 -0.36 0.33
CA ILE A 144 5.07 -0.14 0.07
C ILE A 144 4.72 1.33 0.28
N LEU A 145 5.06 1.91 1.44
CA LEU A 145 4.73 3.30 1.76
C LEU A 145 5.47 4.28 0.85
N GLY A 146 6.77 4.09 0.67
CA GLY A 146 7.61 4.89 -0.22
C GLY A 146 7.15 4.80 -1.67
N GLY A 147 6.90 3.58 -2.17
CA GLY A 147 6.40 3.33 -3.52
C GLY A 147 5.02 3.95 -3.77
N LEU A 148 4.09 3.83 -2.81
CA LEU A 148 2.79 4.50 -2.86
C LEU A 148 2.94 6.02 -2.87
N GLY A 149 3.80 6.58 -2.02
CA GLY A 149 4.10 8.01 -1.96
C GLY A 149 4.65 8.54 -3.28
N VAL A 150 5.68 7.90 -3.83
CA VAL A 150 6.28 8.26 -5.12
C VAL A 150 5.28 8.11 -6.27
N GLY A 151 4.49 7.03 -6.27
CA GLY A 151 3.41 6.82 -7.25
C GLY A 151 2.38 7.96 -7.23
N MET A 152 1.94 8.38 -6.03
CA MET A 152 1.03 9.52 -5.88
C MET A 152 1.65 10.84 -6.35
N ILE A 153 2.95 11.08 -6.08
CA ILE A 153 3.67 12.25 -6.62
C ILE A 153 3.63 12.24 -8.15
N PHE A 154 3.94 11.11 -8.78
CA PHE A 154 3.94 11.01 -10.24
C PHE A 154 2.55 11.27 -10.83
N LEU A 155 1.48 10.76 -10.19
CA LEU A 155 0.10 11.05 -10.57
C LEU A 155 -0.23 12.54 -10.40
N LEU A 156 0.18 13.16 -9.29
CA LEU A 156 -0.04 14.58 -9.04
C LEU A 156 0.69 15.45 -10.08
N LEU A 157 1.97 15.18 -10.34
CA LEU A 157 2.76 15.88 -11.35
C LEU A 157 2.14 15.75 -12.74
N ARG A 158 1.62 14.56 -13.09
CA ARG A 158 0.88 14.37 -14.34
C ARG A 158 -0.35 15.26 -14.41
N ILE A 159 -1.16 15.30 -13.36
CA ILE A 159 -2.35 16.15 -13.28
C ILE A 159 -1.94 17.62 -13.43
N LEU A 160 -0.92 18.08 -12.70
CA LEU A 160 -0.42 19.45 -12.79
C LEU A 160 0.06 19.81 -14.21
N ARG A 161 0.77 18.91 -14.88
CA ARG A 161 1.18 19.08 -16.29
C ARG A 161 -0.03 19.20 -17.22
N VAL A 162 -1.05 18.36 -17.04
CA VAL A 162 -2.30 18.45 -17.82
C VAL A 162 -2.98 19.79 -17.57
N ARG A 163 -3.20 20.18 -16.30
CA ARG A 163 -3.81 21.47 -15.94
C ARG A 163 -3.09 22.66 -16.57
N ARG A 164 -1.75 22.62 -16.61
CA ARG A 164 -0.94 23.66 -17.27
C ARG A 164 -1.14 23.66 -18.78
N ALA A 165 -1.27 22.48 -19.40
CA ALA A 165 -1.53 22.35 -20.82
C ALA A 165 -2.94 22.85 -21.21
N LEU A 166 -3.96 22.62 -20.38
CA LEU A 166 -5.36 23.05 -20.63
C LEU A 166 -5.49 24.58 -20.83
N ARG A 167 -4.57 25.36 -20.25
CA ARG A 167 -4.54 26.83 -20.39
C ARG A 167 -4.02 27.31 -21.74
N ARG A 168 -3.42 26.43 -22.54
CA ARG A 168 -2.87 26.76 -23.86
C ARG A 168 -3.88 26.32 -24.92
N PRO A 169 -4.20 27.13 -25.93
CA PRO A 169 -5.10 26.71 -27.00
C PRO A 169 -4.61 25.43 -27.67
N ALA A 170 -5.49 24.44 -27.82
CA ALA A 170 -5.23 23.24 -28.62
C ALA A 170 -6.51 22.75 -29.31
N MET A 171 -6.35 21.90 -30.32
CA MET A 171 -7.48 21.22 -30.95
C MET A 171 -8.12 20.25 -29.96
N LEU A 172 -9.46 20.22 -29.96
CA LEU A 172 -10.28 19.35 -29.14
C LEU A 172 -10.81 18.19 -29.96
N VAL A 173 -10.65 16.98 -29.45
CA VAL A 173 -11.23 15.77 -30.06
C VAL A 173 -12.23 15.18 -29.08
N PRO A 174 -13.54 15.11 -29.42
CA PRO A 174 -14.54 14.52 -28.56
C PRO A 174 -14.30 13.01 -28.43
N VAL A 175 -14.37 12.49 -27.21
CA VAL A 175 -14.18 11.07 -26.91
C VAL A 175 -15.20 10.60 -25.86
N PRO A 176 -15.82 9.42 -26.05
CA PRO A 176 -16.69 8.83 -25.05
C PRO A 176 -15.86 8.26 -23.89
N VAL A 177 -16.28 8.54 -22.66
CA VAL A 177 -15.65 8.02 -21.44
C VAL A 177 -16.65 7.31 -20.54
N GLU A 178 -16.21 6.27 -19.86
CA GLU A 178 -17.04 5.51 -18.93
C GLU A 178 -16.92 6.13 -17.53
N ILE A 179 -18.04 6.50 -16.91
CA ILE A 179 -18.05 6.95 -15.52
C ILE A 179 -17.92 5.72 -14.60
N GLN A 180 -16.88 5.72 -13.76
CA GLN A 180 -16.60 4.62 -12.82
C GLN A 180 -17.25 4.84 -11.46
N ALA A 181 -17.20 6.08 -10.98
CA ALA A 181 -17.72 6.44 -9.67
C ALA A 181 -18.05 7.93 -9.66
N PHE A 182 -19.06 8.28 -8.87
CA PHE A 182 -19.36 9.66 -8.53
C PHE A 182 -19.88 9.73 -7.10
N ASP A 183 -19.65 10.87 -6.46
CA ASP A 183 -20.03 11.13 -5.07
C ASP A 183 -20.51 12.58 -4.99
N ARG A 184 -21.77 12.77 -4.58
CA ARG A 184 -22.35 14.10 -4.37
C ARG A 184 -22.32 14.41 -2.88
N LYS A 185 -21.47 15.36 -2.49
CA LYS A 185 -21.39 15.85 -1.11
C LYS A 185 -21.65 17.35 -1.09
N ARG A 186 -22.68 17.75 -0.35
CA ARG A 186 -23.16 19.14 -0.34
C ARG A 186 -23.40 19.62 -1.78
N LYS A 187 -22.71 20.69 -2.20
CA LYS A 187 -22.80 21.32 -3.52
C LYS A 187 -21.64 20.96 -4.45
N THR A 188 -21.09 19.76 -4.31
CA THR A 188 -19.97 19.30 -5.14
C THR A 188 -20.18 17.87 -5.58
N LEU A 189 -20.22 17.66 -6.89
CA LEU A 189 -20.26 16.36 -7.53
C LEU A 189 -18.83 15.98 -7.91
N SER A 190 -18.29 14.96 -7.26
CA SER A 190 -17.00 14.37 -7.59
C SER A 190 -17.20 13.23 -8.58
N ILE A 191 -16.45 13.18 -9.68
CA ILE A 191 -16.62 12.16 -10.72
C ILE A 191 -15.25 11.57 -11.07
N THR A 192 -15.18 10.25 -11.07
CA THR A 192 -14.06 9.46 -11.59
C THR A 192 -14.51 8.76 -12.87
N TYR A 193 -13.76 8.95 -13.94
CA TYR A 193 -14.08 8.43 -15.28
C TYR A 193 -12.84 7.85 -15.94
N VAL A 194 -13.04 6.95 -16.90
CA VAL A 194 -11.96 6.26 -17.60
C VAL A 194 -12.17 6.27 -19.10
N ASP A 195 -11.08 6.45 -19.84
CA ASP A 195 -11.04 6.41 -21.28
C ASP A 195 -10.80 4.97 -21.78
N THR A 196 -11.86 4.17 -21.87
CA THR A 196 -11.83 2.76 -22.29
C THR A 196 -12.68 2.45 -23.52
N ILE A 197 -13.46 3.43 -23.99
CA ILE A 197 -14.46 3.24 -25.04
C ILE A 197 -13.91 3.59 -26.42
N ALA A 198 -13.21 4.71 -26.56
CA ALA A 198 -12.65 5.16 -27.84
C ALA A 198 -11.68 4.14 -28.46
N ASP A 199 -11.56 4.12 -29.78
CA ASP A 199 -10.66 3.21 -30.51
C ASP A 199 -9.20 3.44 -30.12
N ASP A 200 -8.81 4.71 -29.99
CA ASP A 200 -7.47 5.16 -29.59
C ASP A 200 -7.34 5.39 -28.06
N ARG A 201 -8.12 4.66 -27.26
CA ARG A 201 -8.22 4.75 -25.79
C ARG A 201 -6.88 4.78 -25.05
N THR A 202 -6.77 5.66 -24.07
CA THR A 202 -5.61 5.74 -23.17
C THR A 202 -5.67 4.75 -21.99
N LYS A 203 -6.86 4.19 -21.69
CA LYS A 203 -7.16 3.36 -20.50
C LYS A 203 -6.87 4.08 -19.17
N ARG A 204 -6.73 5.40 -19.18
CA ARG A 204 -6.39 6.18 -17.99
C ARG A 204 -7.65 6.65 -17.28
N SER A 205 -7.57 6.64 -15.95
CA SER A 205 -8.58 7.21 -15.08
C SER A 205 -8.27 8.68 -14.81
N ALA A 206 -9.32 9.51 -14.80
CA ALA A 206 -9.27 10.92 -14.46
C ALA A 206 -10.35 11.24 -13.43
N TYR A 207 -10.11 12.31 -12.66
CA TYR A 207 -11.00 12.78 -11.61
C TYR A 207 -11.35 14.25 -11.85
N THR A 208 -12.61 14.61 -11.70
CA THR A 208 -13.08 16.00 -11.76
C THR A 208 -14.06 16.29 -10.64
N ARG A 209 -14.25 17.58 -10.36
CA ARG A 209 -15.29 18.08 -9.47
C ARG A 209 -16.15 19.04 -10.27
N MET A 210 -17.46 18.94 -10.07
CA MET A 210 -18.46 19.81 -10.64
C MET A 210 -19.14 20.56 -9.49
N HIS A 211 -19.33 21.87 -9.64
CA HIS A 211 -19.93 22.74 -8.63
C HIS A 211 -21.45 22.82 -8.76
N ASP A 212 -22.13 23.59 -7.90
CA ASP A 212 -23.60 23.63 -7.81
C ASP A 212 -24.25 23.91 -9.17
N GLY A 213 -25.05 22.95 -9.67
CA GLY A 213 -25.70 23.03 -10.99
C GLY A 213 -24.81 22.70 -12.20
N GLU A 214 -23.58 22.25 -12.01
CA GLU A 214 -22.78 21.63 -13.07
C GLU A 214 -23.04 20.11 -13.07
N GLU A 215 -23.59 19.60 -14.18
CA GLU A 215 -23.82 18.17 -14.39
C GLU A 215 -22.98 17.68 -15.58
N PRO A 216 -22.55 16.40 -15.60
CA PRO A 216 -21.79 15.87 -16.71
C PRO A 216 -22.66 15.68 -17.95
N LEU A 217 -22.10 15.91 -19.14
CA LEU A 217 -22.78 15.63 -20.41
C LEU A 217 -22.83 14.11 -20.65
N ILE A 218 -23.95 13.47 -20.29
CA ILE A 218 -24.20 12.04 -20.49
C ILE A 218 -24.70 11.80 -21.91
N VAL A 219 -24.08 10.85 -22.62
CA VAL A 219 -24.41 10.52 -24.02
C VAL A 219 -24.99 9.11 -24.18
N GLY A 220 -25.17 8.39 -23.07
CA GLY A 220 -25.82 7.09 -23.05
C GLY A 220 -25.30 6.21 -21.91
N THR A 221 -25.45 4.90 -22.09
CA THR A 221 -25.00 3.88 -21.15
C THR A 221 -24.26 2.77 -21.88
N ARG A 222 -23.33 2.11 -21.18
CA ARG A 222 -22.66 0.89 -21.64
C ARG A 222 -22.84 -0.18 -20.57
N GLY A 223 -23.77 -1.11 -20.83
CA GLY A 223 -24.30 -1.97 -19.77
C GLY A 223 -24.93 -1.10 -18.67
N ASP A 224 -24.55 -1.32 -17.43
CA ASP A 224 -25.08 -0.58 -16.28
C ASP A 224 -24.34 0.74 -15.97
N LYS A 225 -23.30 1.09 -16.74
CA LYS A 225 -22.49 2.28 -16.46
C LYS A 225 -22.84 3.44 -17.38
N PRO A 226 -22.97 4.67 -16.84
CA PRO A 226 -23.19 5.85 -17.67
C PRO A 226 -21.94 6.18 -18.50
N VAL A 227 -22.18 6.53 -19.75
CA VAL A 227 -21.17 7.01 -20.69
C VAL A 227 -21.33 8.51 -20.86
N ALA A 228 -20.26 9.23 -20.58
CA ALA A 228 -20.23 10.68 -20.69
C ALA A 228 -19.31 11.15 -21.81
N LEU A 229 -19.50 12.38 -22.25
CA LEU A 229 -18.66 12.99 -23.26
C LEU A 229 -17.50 13.74 -22.61
N ALA A 230 -16.30 13.44 -23.07
CA ALA A 230 -15.09 14.16 -22.72
C ALA A 230 -14.39 14.68 -23.98
N VAL A 231 -13.38 15.51 -23.82
CA VAL A 231 -12.52 15.97 -24.91
C VAL A 231 -11.06 15.68 -24.62
N ARG A 232 -10.31 15.25 -25.64
CA ARG A 232 -8.85 15.25 -25.63
C ARG A 232 -8.35 16.61 -26.06
N HIS A 233 -7.41 17.16 -25.31
CA HIS A 233 -6.87 18.50 -25.54
C HIS A 233 -5.44 18.41 -26.08
N GLY A 234 -5.29 18.46 -27.40
CA GLY A 234 -4.00 18.21 -28.05
C GLY A 234 -3.38 16.87 -27.61
N LYS A 235 -2.16 16.89 -27.07
CA LYS A 235 -1.41 15.70 -26.64
C LYS A 235 -1.52 15.42 -25.13
N THR A 236 -2.56 15.92 -24.45
CA THR A 236 -2.70 15.71 -23.01
C THR A 236 -2.91 14.24 -22.64
N ALA A 237 -2.36 13.86 -21.49
CA ALA A 237 -2.40 12.49 -20.99
C ALA A 237 -3.77 12.02 -20.49
N LEU A 238 -4.69 12.95 -20.22
CA LEU A 238 -6.01 12.72 -19.63
C LEU A 238 -7.05 13.49 -20.45
N PRO A 239 -8.21 12.89 -20.77
CA PRO A 239 -9.34 13.61 -21.34
C PRO A 239 -10.01 14.47 -20.26
N VAL A 240 -10.73 15.49 -20.70
CA VAL A 240 -11.46 16.43 -19.85
C VAL A 240 -12.96 16.17 -19.99
N LEU A 241 -13.60 15.76 -18.91
CA LEU A 241 -15.05 15.55 -18.86
C LEU A 241 -15.80 16.88 -19.05
N LEU A 242 -16.75 16.88 -19.99
CA LEU A 242 -17.59 18.03 -20.30
C LEU A 242 -18.79 18.11 -19.36
N ASP A 243 -19.18 19.35 -19.04
CA ASP A 243 -20.47 19.65 -18.43
C ASP A 243 -21.56 19.74 -19.51
N ASP A 244 -22.80 19.51 -19.11
CA ASP A 244 -24.01 19.58 -19.92
C ASP A 244 -24.21 20.92 -20.64
N ARG A 245 -23.64 22.00 -20.09
CA ARG A 245 -23.68 23.35 -20.63
C ARG A 245 -22.41 23.77 -21.38
N LEU A 246 -21.40 22.90 -21.50
CA LEU A 246 -20.11 23.19 -22.13
C LEU A 246 -19.39 24.45 -21.57
N MET A 247 -19.61 24.79 -20.31
CA MET A 247 -18.99 25.94 -19.63
C MET A 247 -17.49 25.74 -19.38
N ARG A 248 -17.00 24.51 -19.45
CA ARG A 248 -15.58 24.17 -19.30
C ARG A 248 -14.74 24.46 -20.55
N ILE A 249 -15.35 24.81 -21.67
CA ILE A 249 -14.69 25.14 -22.94
C ILE A 249 -14.79 26.64 -23.22
N GLU A 250 -13.70 27.26 -23.69
CA GLU A 250 -13.67 28.68 -24.12
C GLU A 250 -14.38 28.89 -25.47
N LEU A 251 -15.71 28.67 -25.48
CA LEU A 251 -16.60 28.92 -26.62
C LEU A 251 -17.30 30.28 -26.50
N THR A 252 -17.57 30.90 -27.65
CA THR A 252 -18.56 31.98 -27.74
C THR A 252 -19.97 31.44 -27.53
N ASP A 253 -20.93 32.30 -27.18
CA ASP A 253 -22.32 31.87 -26.96
C ASP A 253 -22.95 31.26 -28.22
N ALA A 254 -22.61 31.80 -29.40
CA ALA A 254 -23.05 31.27 -30.68
C ALA A 254 -22.47 29.87 -30.97
N GLU A 255 -21.16 29.68 -30.80
CA GLU A 255 -20.51 28.37 -30.96
C GLU A 255 -21.07 27.34 -29.97
N ARG A 256 -21.32 27.75 -28.72
CA ARG A 256 -21.89 26.87 -27.68
C ARG A 256 -23.31 26.43 -28.04
N ALA A 257 -24.15 27.34 -28.51
CA ALA A 257 -25.50 27.01 -28.94
C ALA A 257 -25.53 26.03 -30.11
N GLN A 258 -24.61 26.19 -31.08
CA GLN A 258 -24.46 25.27 -32.20
C GLN A 258 -23.95 23.88 -31.75
N ALA A 259 -22.96 23.84 -30.85
CA ALA A 259 -22.40 22.59 -30.35
C ALA A 259 -23.43 21.75 -29.57
N LEU A 260 -24.36 22.37 -28.85
CA LEU A 260 -25.40 21.69 -28.06
C LEU A 260 -26.65 21.31 -28.86
N LEU A 261 -26.81 21.81 -30.08
CA LEU A 261 -28.00 21.57 -30.92
C LEU A 261 -28.35 20.07 -31.06
N PRO A 262 -27.38 19.16 -31.34
CA PRO A 262 -27.66 17.73 -31.51
C PRO A 262 -28.10 17.02 -30.23
N PHE A 263 -27.88 17.61 -29.06
CA PHE A 263 -28.25 17.03 -27.76
C PHE A 263 -29.64 17.51 -27.32
N ARG A 264 -29.98 18.78 -27.55
CA ARG A 264 -31.32 19.31 -27.27
C ARG A 264 -32.41 18.59 -28.07
N GLN A 265 -32.16 18.36 -29.36
CA GLN A 265 -33.08 17.61 -30.23
C GLN A 265 -33.33 16.19 -29.71
N THR A 266 -32.29 15.53 -29.18
CA THR A 266 -32.41 14.20 -28.59
C THR A 266 -33.17 14.21 -27.27
N GLU A 267 -32.98 15.22 -26.41
CA GLU A 267 -33.73 15.36 -25.15
C GLU A 267 -35.22 15.63 -25.38
N GLU A 268 -35.55 16.50 -26.34
CA GLU A 268 -36.93 16.78 -26.74
C GLU A 268 -37.62 15.53 -27.30
N ALA A 269 -36.91 14.73 -28.10
CA ALA A 269 -37.42 13.46 -28.62
C ALA A 269 -37.65 12.39 -27.53
N HIS A 270 -36.94 12.45 -26.40
CA HIS A 270 -37.07 11.50 -25.28
C HIS A 270 -37.87 12.05 -24.09
N GLY A 271 -38.63 13.13 -24.28
CA GLY A 271 -39.57 13.66 -23.27
C GLY A 271 -38.90 14.37 -22.09
N GLY A 272 -37.75 15.01 -22.29
CA GLY A 272 -37.13 15.91 -21.30
C GLY A 272 -36.49 15.22 -20.10
N ARG A 273 -36.30 13.90 -20.13
CA ARG A 273 -35.49 13.20 -19.13
C ARG A 273 -34.01 13.44 -19.43
N THR A 274 -33.42 14.45 -18.82
CA THR A 274 -31.96 14.47 -18.59
C THR A 274 -31.60 13.16 -17.90
N VAL A 275 -30.71 12.36 -18.48
CA VAL A 275 -30.14 11.18 -17.80
C VAL A 275 -29.24 11.72 -16.69
N LEU A 276 -29.86 12.18 -15.61
CA LEU A 276 -29.17 12.58 -14.40
C LEU A 276 -28.46 11.35 -13.89
N VAL A 277 -27.27 11.56 -13.35
CA VAL A 277 -26.48 10.47 -12.78
C VAL A 277 -27.19 10.01 -11.50
N ASP A 278 -28.18 9.13 -11.64
CA ASP A 278 -28.87 8.49 -10.52
C ASP A 278 -27.83 7.74 -9.68
N ALA A 279 -27.86 7.97 -8.37
CA ALA A 279 -26.92 7.42 -7.38
C ALA A 279 -26.57 5.95 -7.71
N PRO A 280 -25.27 5.58 -7.64
CA PRO A 280 -24.82 4.33 -8.24
C PRO A 280 -25.54 3.16 -7.60
N ARG A 281 -26.34 2.43 -8.38
CA ARG A 281 -26.98 1.19 -7.94
C ARG A 281 -25.91 0.11 -7.76
N LYS A 282 -25.69 -0.24 -6.49
CA LYS A 282 -25.13 -1.47 -5.93
C LYS A 282 -23.82 -2.01 -6.55
N THR A 283 -22.73 -1.62 -5.89
CA THR A 283 -21.60 -2.46 -5.45
C THR A 283 -21.35 -3.80 -6.14
N ARG A 284 -20.09 -3.99 -6.61
CA ARG A 284 -19.51 -5.26 -7.10
C ARG A 284 -20.15 -6.49 -6.45
N SER A 285 -20.52 -7.46 -7.29
CA SER A 285 -21.16 -8.72 -6.92
C SER A 285 -20.62 -9.29 -5.60
N ILE A 286 -21.55 -9.69 -4.73
CA ILE A 286 -21.25 -10.35 -3.45
C ILE A 286 -20.30 -11.53 -3.66
N TRP A 287 -20.42 -12.24 -4.79
CA TRP A 287 -19.55 -13.35 -5.17
C TRP A 287 -18.08 -12.93 -5.39
N TRP A 288 -17.83 -11.80 -6.07
CA TRP A 288 -16.46 -11.27 -6.22
C TRP A 288 -15.89 -10.83 -4.88
N ARG A 289 -16.73 -10.23 -4.02
CA ARG A 289 -16.32 -9.84 -2.66
C ARG A 289 -15.97 -11.05 -1.80
N LEU A 290 -16.75 -12.13 -1.89
CA LEU A 290 -16.48 -13.40 -1.22
C LEU A 290 -15.23 -14.08 -1.77
N GLN A 291 -15.04 -14.11 -3.09
CA GLN A 291 -13.83 -14.67 -3.72
C GLN A 291 -12.56 -13.92 -3.30
N VAL A 292 -12.60 -12.58 -3.23
CA VAL A 292 -11.45 -11.81 -2.72
C VAL A 292 -11.28 -12.02 -1.21
N ALA A 293 -12.38 -12.02 -0.45
CA ALA A 293 -12.34 -12.20 1.00
C ALA A 293 -11.88 -13.59 1.43
N LEU A 294 -12.10 -14.65 0.64
CA LEU A 294 -11.69 -16.02 0.95
C LEU A 294 -10.41 -16.43 0.20
N GLY A 295 -10.25 -15.99 -1.04
CA GLY A 295 -9.11 -16.34 -1.89
C GLY A 295 -7.81 -15.71 -1.43
N VAL A 296 -7.83 -14.44 -0.98
CA VAL A 296 -6.62 -13.78 -0.48
C VAL A 296 -6.11 -14.45 0.81
N PRO A 297 -6.94 -14.69 1.85
CA PRO A 297 -6.49 -15.44 3.02
C PRO A 297 -6.02 -16.86 2.71
N LEU A 298 -6.70 -17.59 1.82
CA LEU A 298 -6.27 -18.94 1.44
C LEU A 298 -4.88 -18.93 0.80
N LEU A 299 -4.61 -17.95 -0.08
CA LEU A 299 -3.31 -17.81 -0.73
C LEU A 299 -2.21 -17.47 0.28
N ILE A 300 -2.52 -16.62 1.27
CA ILE A 300 -1.63 -16.34 2.40
C ILE A 300 -1.37 -17.63 3.21
N VAL A 301 -2.41 -18.39 3.57
CA VAL A 301 -2.27 -19.64 4.33
C VAL A 301 -1.40 -20.65 3.58
N VAL A 302 -1.63 -20.85 2.28
CA VAL A 302 -0.82 -21.74 1.45
C VAL A 302 0.64 -21.26 1.39
N GLY A 303 0.86 -19.95 1.25
CA GLY A 303 2.20 -19.37 1.26
C GLY A 303 2.93 -19.58 2.59
N VAL A 304 2.25 -19.33 3.72
CA VAL A 304 2.80 -19.51 5.08
C VAL A 304 3.11 -20.98 5.35
N ILE A 305 2.21 -21.90 5.04
CA ILE A 305 2.42 -23.34 5.23
C ILE A 305 3.54 -23.85 4.30
N GLY A 306 3.55 -23.42 3.03
CA GLY A 306 4.60 -23.80 2.08
C GLY A 306 5.98 -23.33 2.53
N PHE A 307 6.08 -22.09 3.00
CA PHE A 307 7.30 -21.57 3.59
C PHE A 307 7.73 -22.34 4.84
N TRP A 308 6.78 -22.66 5.74
CA TRP A 308 7.07 -23.47 6.93
C TRP A 308 7.61 -24.86 6.57
N PHE A 309 7.01 -25.55 5.60
CA PHE A 309 7.53 -26.83 5.12
C PHE A 309 8.96 -26.72 4.58
N TRP A 310 9.23 -25.67 3.79
CA TRP A 310 10.58 -25.40 3.31
C TRP A 310 11.55 -25.14 4.47
N TYR A 311 11.14 -24.35 5.47
CA TYR A 311 11.96 -24.07 6.66
C TYR A 311 12.33 -25.35 7.40
N VAL A 312 11.35 -26.17 7.74
CA VAL A 312 11.52 -27.38 8.57
C VAL A 312 12.34 -28.46 7.84
N LEU A 313 12.19 -28.58 6.51
CA LEU A 313 12.81 -29.66 5.74
C LEU A 313 14.11 -29.26 5.03
N ALA A 314 14.23 -28.00 4.61
CA ALA A 314 15.23 -27.57 3.63
C ALA A 314 16.03 -26.33 4.02
N SER A 315 15.67 -25.60 5.10
CA SER A 315 16.44 -24.43 5.54
C SER A 315 17.93 -24.74 5.73
N GLY A 316 18.82 -23.77 5.49
CA GLY A 316 20.24 -23.89 5.80
C GLY A 316 20.59 -23.67 7.29
N THR A 317 19.64 -23.18 8.09
CA THR A 317 19.84 -22.84 9.51
C THR A 317 18.58 -23.09 10.35
N GLN A 318 18.74 -23.49 11.62
CA GLN A 318 17.63 -23.57 12.57
C GLN A 318 17.13 -22.18 13.02
N PHE A 319 17.98 -21.16 13.01
CA PHE A 319 17.63 -19.80 13.46
C PHE A 319 17.06 -18.96 12.30
N GLN A 320 15.92 -19.38 11.75
CA GLN A 320 15.27 -18.65 10.66
C GLN A 320 13.82 -18.25 10.98
N SER A 321 13.63 -16.95 11.25
CA SER A 321 12.31 -16.32 11.30
C SER A 321 11.83 -15.94 9.87
N PRO A 322 10.53 -16.07 9.52
CA PRO A 322 9.41 -16.43 10.40
C PRO A 322 9.20 -17.95 10.60
N GLY A 323 10.11 -18.79 10.11
CA GLY A 323 9.95 -20.26 10.13
C GLY A 323 9.83 -20.82 11.54
N MET A 324 10.71 -20.39 12.45
CA MET A 324 10.63 -20.69 13.88
C MET A 324 9.29 -20.30 14.48
N ASP A 325 8.80 -19.10 14.15
CA ASP A 325 7.57 -18.51 14.71
C ASP A 325 6.33 -19.28 14.27
N ILE A 326 6.29 -19.60 12.97
CA ILE A 326 5.23 -20.43 12.41
C ILE A 326 5.27 -21.82 13.06
N ASN A 327 6.46 -22.41 13.23
CA ASN A 327 6.59 -23.71 13.88
C ASN A 327 6.12 -23.68 15.33
N ASN A 328 6.50 -22.65 16.09
CA ASN A 328 6.08 -22.45 17.49
C ASN A 328 4.55 -22.36 17.64
N MET A 329 3.88 -21.75 16.66
CA MET A 329 2.43 -21.58 16.64
C MET A 329 1.68 -22.84 16.17
N MET A 330 2.38 -23.83 15.61
CA MET A 330 1.75 -25.08 15.16
C MET A 330 1.14 -25.85 16.35
N PRO A 331 0.02 -26.57 16.12
CA PRO A 331 -0.53 -27.47 17.14
C PRO A 331 0.53 -28.45 17.64
N GLY A 332 0.51 -28.77 18.94
CA GLY A 332 1.58 -29.51 19.62
C GLY A 332 2.16 -30.73 18.87
N PRO A 333 1.35 -31.62 18.25
CA PRO A 333 1.88 -32.71 17.45
C PRO A 333 2.66 -32.26 16.20
N VAL A 334 2.18 -31.22 15.51
CA VAL A 334 2.79 -30.67 14.29
C VAL A 334 4.07 -29.89 14.62
N ASN A 335 4.04 -29.10 15.71
CA ASN A 335 5.21 -28.40 16.21
C ASN A 335 6.34 -29.39 16.58
N ARG A 336 6.03 -30.45 17.33
CA ARG A 336 7.01 -31.50 17.68
C ARG A 336 7.59 -32.16 16.45
N TRP A 337 6.75 -32.57 15.51
CA TRP A 337 7.22 -33.13 14.24
C TRP A 337 8.16 -32.18 13.49
N GLY A 338 7.86 -30.87 13.50
CA GLY A 338 8.72 -29.88 12.89
C GLY A 338 10.07 -29.73 13.60
N CYS A 339 10.05 -29.76 14.94
CA CYS A 339 11.27 -29.77 15.75
C CYS A 339 12.12 -31.01 15.47
N ASP A 340 11.52 -32.20 15.34
CA ASP A 340 12.23 -33.44 15.02
C ASP A 340 12.96 -33.34 13.66
N GLN A 341 12.34 -32.74 12.65
CA GLN A 341 13.00 -32.59 11.33
C GLN A 341 14.20 -31.63 11.40
N LEU A 342 14.07 -30.55 12.18
CA LEU A 342 15.18 -29.62 12.40
C LEU A 342 16.30 -30.29 13.19
N GLN A 343 15.95 -31.03 14.25
CA GLN A 343 16.90 -31.73 15.12
C GLN A 343 17.72 -32.76 14.35
N LYS A 344 17.13 -33.48 13.38
CA LYS A 344 17.87 -34.42 12.53
C LYS A 344 19.07 -33.80 11.80
N ARG A 345 19.05 -32.49 11.60
CA ARG A 345 20.09 -31.78 10.84
C ARG A 345 20.96 -30.88 11.73
N PHE A 346 20.46 -30.49 12.89
CA PHE A 346 21.08 -29.51 13.77
C PHE A 346 21.18 -29.96 15.23
N GLY A 347 20.98 -31.24 15.53
CA GLY A 347 20.90 -31.77 16.90
C GLY A 347 22.14 -31.52 17.76
N ASP A 348 23.28 -31.29 17.12
CA ASP A 348 24.56 -30.98 17.78
C ASP A 348 24.66 -29.50 18.19
N GLN A 349 23.68 -28.67 17.80
CA GLN A 349 23.57 -27.24 18.11
C GLN A 349 22.40 -26.99 19.06
N ARG A 350 22.35 -25.79 19.65
CA ARG A 350 21.23 -25.36 20.49
C ARG A 350 19.92 -25.33 19.69
N ALA A 351 18.80 -25.66 20.34
CA ALA A 351 17.49 -25.70 19.69
C ALA A 351 17.00 -24.28 19.31
N PRO A 352 16.29 -24.13 18.17
CA PRO A 352 15.68 -22.87 17.80
C PRO A 352 14.45 -22.57 18.67
N PHE A 353 14.09 -21.29 18.74
CA PHE A 353 12.87 -20.82 19.41
C PHE A 353 11.64 -21.63 18.95
N GLY A 354 10.84 -22.09 19.92
CA GLY A 354 9.68 -22.97 19.68
C GLY A 354 10.01 -24.46 19.60
N CYS A 355 11.28 -24.85 19.70
CA CYS A 355 11.75 -26.24 19.80
C CYS A 355 12.62 -26.52 21.03
N THR A 356 12.78 -25.53 21.91
CA THR A 356 13.57 -25.64 23.12
C THR A 356 12.81 -26.36 24.24
N ALA A 357 13.54 -27.12 25.06
CA ALA A 357 13.03 -27.67 26.31
C ALA A 357 12.90 -26.56 27.37
N SER A 358 12.59 -26.93 28.62
CA SER A 358 12.43 -25.98 29.73
C SER A 358 13.70 -25.23 30.12
N ASP A 359 14.86 -25.68 29.64
CA ASP A 359 16.17 -25.02 29.79
C ASP A 359 16.48 -24.06 28.64
N TYR A 360 15.52 -23.86 27.72
CA TYR A 360 15.56 -22.92 26.60
C TYR A 360 16.76 -23.06 25.63
N THR A 361 17.50 -24.16 25.75
CA THR A 361 18.75 -24.39 25.01
C THR A 361 18.79 -25.78 24.40
N SER A 362 18.31 -26.80 25.12
CA SER A 362 18.23 -28.17 24.61
C SER A 362 16.97 -28.40 23.78
N TRP A 363 16.98 -29.46 22.97
CA TRP A 363 15.84 -29.87 22.15
C TRP A 363 14.76 -30.55 23.02
N LYS A 364 13.49 -30.23 22.78
CA LYS A 364 12.34 -30.76 23.53
C LYS A 364 11.75 -32.07 23.01
#